data_AF-A0AAN8IM18-F1
#
_entry.id   AF-A0AAN8IM18-F1
#
_cell.length_a   1.000
_cell.length_b   1.000
_cell.length_c   1.000
_cell.angle_alpha   90.00
_cell.angle_beta   90.00
_cell.angle_gamma   90.00
#
_symmetry.space_group_name_H-M   'P 1'
#
loop_
_entity.id
_entity.type
_entity.pdbx_description
1 polymer ?
#
loop_
_entity_poly.entity_id
_entity_poly.type
_entity_poly.pdbx_seq_one_letter_code
_entity_poly.pdbx_strand_id
1 'polypeptide(L)'
;VFGSVYWDEYQTCKNDADYGNSTLVCDTAHRLANSTTEKLTDMLRKLQARIGCECVDGCRRADGRDQFIGLLHVTNTKNTDDLKSDMEREYADAKLGNVTCDHGLLLVYLKDTQKVSF
;
A
#
# COMPACT_ATOMS: atom_id res chain seq x y z
N VAL A 1 -10.16 11.58 16.89
CA VAL A 1 -8.96 11.79 16.06
C VAL A 1 -9.45 12.02 14.65
N PHE A 2 -9.34 13.24 14.13
CA PHE A 2 -9.71 13.52 12.75
C PHE A 2 -8.71 12.78 11.85
N GLY A 3 -9.20 11.89 10.99
CA GLY A 3 -8.34 11.16 10.04
C GLY A 3 -7.72 12.12 9.05
N SER A 4 -6.46 11.89 8.68
CA SER A 4 -5.86 12.57 7.54
C SER A 4 -6.51 12.06 6.25
N VAL A 5 -6.46 12.86 5.17
CA VAL A 5 -6.95 12.42 3.85
C VAL A 5 -6.27 11.12 3.43
N TYR A 6 -4.97 10.98 3.73
CA TYR A 6 -4.23 9.73 3.52
C TYR A 6 -4.89 8.55 4.24
N TRP A 7 -5.21 8.71 5.52
CA TRP A 7 -5.81 7.63 6.31
C TRP A 7 -7.20 7.25 5.80
N ASP A 8 -7.99 8.24 5.39
CA ASP A 8 -9.31 8.00 4.82
C ASP A 8 -9.21 7.23 3.49
N GLU A 9 -8.27 7.60 2.61
CA GLU A 9 -7.99 6.89 1.36
C GLU A 9 -7.59 5.42 1.62
N TYR A 10 -6.70 5.20 2.59
CA TYR A 10 -6.29 3.87 3.01
C TYR A 10 -7.49 3.04 3.51
N GLN A 11 -8.33 3.60 4.38
CA GLN A 11 -9.50 2.90 4.91
C GLN A 11 -10.51 2.56 3.81
N THR A 12 -10.75 3.47 2.86
CA THR A 12 -11.59 3.20 1.69
C THR A 12 -11.03 2.02 0.89
N CYS A 13 -9.74 2.04 0.54
CA CYS A 13 -9.12 0.94 -0.20
C CYS A 13 -9.18 -0.41 0.55
N LYS A 14 -8.95 -0.38 1.86
CA LYS A 14 -9.00 -1.58 2.70
C LYS A 14 -10.41 -2.18 2.75
N ASN A 15 -11.43 -1.33 2.94
CA ASN A 15 -12.81 -1.77 3.15
C ASN A 15 -13.53 -2.10 1.83
N ASP A 16 -13.30 -1.31 0.79
CA ASP A 16 -14.09 -1.38 -0.45
C ASP A 16 -13.37 -2.16 -1.56
N ALA A 17 -12.04 -2.18 -1.55
CA ALA A 17 -11.22 -2.82 -2.59
C ALA A 17 -10.36 -3.97 -2.08
N ASP A 18 -10.52 -4.37 -0.80
CA ASP A 18 -9.79 -5.48 -0.17
C ASP A 18 -8.25 -5.34 -0.36
N TYR A 19 -7.78 -4.09 -0.24
CA TYR A 19 -6.38 -3.70 -0.34
C TYR A 19 -5.54 -4.33 0.75
N GLY A 20 -4.39 -4.89 0.36
CA GLY A 20 -3.55 -5.72 1.24
C GLY A 20 -3.85 -7.21 1.17
N ASN A 21 -4.97 -7.60 0.55
CA ASN A 21 -5.47 -8.97 0.52
C ASN A 21 -5.64 -9.52 -0.89
N SER A 22 -6.36 -8.82 -1.76
CA SER A 22 -6.58 -9.22 -3.17
C SER A 22 -6.10 -8.15 -4.15
N THR A 23 -6.07 -6.88 -3.71
CA THR A 23 -5.53 -5.74 -4.46
C THR A 23 -4.28 -5.18 -3.79
N LEU A 24 -3.37 -4.63 -4.62
CA LEU A 24 -2.02 -4.18 -4.21
C LEU A 24 -1.79 -2.69 -4.39
N VAL A 25 -2.68 -2.03 -5.11
CA VAL A 25 -2.57 -0.62 -5.46
C VAL A 25 -3.83 0.07 -4.94
N CYS A 26 -3.65 0.99 -4.02
CA CYS A 26 -4.69 1.90 -3.56
C CYS A 26 -4.61 3.19 -4.38
N ASP A 27 -5.62 3.46 -5.20
CA ASP A 27 -5.72 4.68 -6.01
C ASP A 27 -7.18 5.16 -6.06
N THR A 28 -7.67 5.63 -4.91
CA THR A 28 -9.07 6.04 -4.70
C THR A 28 -9.54 7.13 -5.66
N ALA A 29 -8.66 8.03 -6.09
CA ALA A 29 -9.03 9.10 -7.03
C ALA A 29 -8.73 8.75 -8.49
N HIS A 30 -8.50 7.47 -8.81
CA HIS A 30 -8.24 6.97 -10.18
C HIS A 30 -7.19 7.80 -10.92
N ARG A 31 -6.10 8.11 -10.22
CA ARG A 31 -5.02 8.97 -10.67
C ARG A 31 -4.14 8.27 -11.70
N LEU A 32 -4.08 6.94 -11.66
CA LEU A 32 -3.40 6.11 -12.62
C LEU A 32 -4.38 5.61 -13.67
N ALA A 33 -3.92 5.50 -14.92
CA ALA A 33 -4.67 4.77 -15.93
C ALA A 33 -4.77 3.30 -15.52
N ASN A 34 -5.87 2.62 -15.86
CA ASN A 34 -6.07 1.19 -15.54
C ASN A 34 -4.89 0.33 -15.98
N SER A 35 -4.35 0.58 -17.19
CA SER A 35 -3.18 -0.15 -17.71
C SER A 35 -1.90 0.09 -16.89
N THR A 36 -1.77 1.24 -16.24
CA THR A 36 -0.66 1.52 -15.31
C THR A 36 -0.86 0.78 -13.99
N THR A 37 -2.08 0.80 -13.45
CA THR A 37 -2.44 0.07 -12.22
C THR A 37 -2.23 -1.44 -12.39
N GLU A 38 -2.61 -2.01 -13.54
CA GLU A 38 -2.38 -3.41 -13.89
C GLU A 38 -0.88 -3.74 -13.94
N LYS A 39 -0.07 -2.92 -14.62
CA LYS A 39 1.38 -3.11 -14.68
C LYS A 39 2.05 -3.04 -13.31
N LEU A 40 1.67 -2.08 -12.48
CA LEU A 40 2.22 -1.93 -11.13
C LEU A 40 1.82 -3.10 -10.24
N THR A 41 0.57 -3.56 -10.34
CA THR A 41 0.10 -4.76 -9.65
C THR A 41 0.91 -5.99 -10.07
N ASP A 42 1.14 -6.19 -11.37
CA ASP A 42 1.95 -7.30 -11.88
C ASP A 42 3.41 -7.22 -11.39
N MET A 43 4.01 -6.02 -11.37
CA MET A 43 5.35 -5.80 -10.83
C MET A 43 5.44 -6.17 -9.35
N LEU A 44 4.47 -5.74 -8.53
CA LEU A 44 4.44 -6.08 -7.09
C LEU A 44 4.28 -7.58 -6.86
N ARG A 45 3.43 -8.26 -7.66
CA ARG A 45 3.28 -9.73 -7.61
C ARG A 45 4.58 -10.45 -7.98
N LYS A 46 5.25 -10.00 -9.03
CA LYS A 46 6.55 -10.55 -9.45
C LYS A 46 7.64 -10.30 -8.42
N LEU A 47 7.67 -9.13 -7.81
CA LEU A 47 8.59 -8.81 -6.72
C LEU A 47 8.37 -9.76 -5.54
N GLN A 48 7.12 -10.00 -5.16
CA GLN A 48 6.79 -10.96 -4.10
C GLN A 48 7.27 -12.38 -4.41
N ALA A 49 7.00 -12.86 -5.62
CA ALA A 49 7.46 -14.18 -6.04
C ALA A 49 9.01 -14.30 -6.06
N ARG A 50 9.72 -13.20 -6.31
CA ARG A 50 11.19 -13.17 -6.42
C ARG A 50 11.92 -12.96 -5.11
N ILE A 51 11.42 -12.07 -4.25
CA ILE A 51 12.00 -11.87 -2.93
C ILE A 51 11.99 -13.20 -2.20
N GLY A 52 10.87 -13.94 -2.31
CA GLY A 52 10.71 -15.22 -1.64
C GLY A 52 10.76 -15.00 -0.14
N CYS A 53 9.67 -15.24 0.58
CA CYS A 53 9.78 -15.24 2.03
C CYS A 53 10.53 -16.51 2.44
N GLU A 54 11.87 -16.46 2.44
CA GLU A 54 12.79 -17.52 2.86
C GLU A 54 12.74 -17.74 4.38
N CYS A 55 11.54 -17.73 4.93
CA CYS A 55 11.24 -17.78 6.34
C CYS A 55 10.60 -19.12 6.64
N VAL A 56 10.79 -19.61 7.86
CA VAL A 56 10.26 -20.91 8.30
C VAL A 56 8.74 -21.03 8.04
N ASP A 57 8.02 -19.91 8.14
CA ASP A 57 6.57 -19.83 7.92
C ASP A 57 6.16 -19.16 6.59
N GLY A 58 7.11 -18.89 5.68
CA GLY A 58 6.85 -18.18 4.43
C GLY A 58 6.39 -16.73 4.62
N CYS A 59 5.55 -16.21 3.71
CA CYS A 59 5.00 -14.84 3.78
C CYS A 59 3.76 -14.73 4.67
N ARG A 60 3.53 -15.76 5.50
CA ARG A 60 2.32 -15.86 6.31
C ARG A 60 2.35 -14.80 7.40
N ARG A 61 1.32 -13.96 7.45
CA ARG A 61 1.15 -12.97 8.53
C ARG A 61 0.54 -13.62 9.76
N ALA A 62 0.51 -12.87 10.87
CA ALA A 62 0.02 -13.34 12.17
C ALA A 62 -1.44 -13.85 12.17
N ASP A 63 -2.24 -13.52 11.14
CA ASP A 63 -3.61 -14.03 10.96
C ASP A 63 -3.68 -15.36 10.16
N GLY A 64 -2.53 -15.94 9.81
CA GLY A 64 -2.44 -17.23 9.12
C GLY A 64 -2.65 -17.15 7.60
N ARG A 65 -2.85 -15.95 7.04
CA ARG A 65 -3.02 -15.75 5.60
C ARG A 65 -1.70 -15.37 4.93
N ASP A 66 -1.52 -15.86 3.70
CA ASP A 66 -0.48 -15.39 2.80
C ASP A 66 -0.94 -14.04 2.26
N GLN A 67 -0.45 -12.96 2.89
CA GLN A 67 -0.77 -11.61 2.47
C GLN A 67 0.42 -10.98 1.76
N PHE A 68 0.16 -9.95 0.96
CA PHE A 68 1.17 -9.39 0.08
C PHE A 68 2.27 -8.67 0.84
N ILE A 69 3.51 -8.82 0.37
CA ILE A 69 4.66 -8.16 1.01
C ILE A 69 4.82 -6.72 0.57
N GLY A 70 4.25 -6.34 -0.59
CA GLY A 70 4.41 -5.02 -1.18
C GLY A 70 3.07 -4.38 -1.51
N LEU A 71 2.83 -3.18 -0.99
CA LEU A 71 1.67 -2.36 -1.33
C LEU A 71 2.08 -1.01 -1.90
N LEU A 72 1.24 -0.46 -2.78
CA LEU A 72 1.39 0.86 -3.35
C LEU A 72 0.17 1.73 -3.03
N HIS A 73 0.39 2.83 -2.31
CA HIS A 73 -0.64 3.84 -2.06
C HIS A 73 -0.36 5.08 -2.92
N VAL A 74 -1.32 5.45 -3.77
CA VAL A 74 -1.27 6.64 -4.62
C VAL A 74 -2.12 7.76 -4.02
N THR A 75 -1.47 8.84 -3.60
CA THR A 75 -2.13 10.00 -2.98
C THR A 75 -1.63 11.31 -3.60
N ASN A 76 -2.41 12.38 -3.49
CA ASN A 76 -2.02 13.75 -3.84
C ASN A 76 -1.83 14.63 -2.61
N THR A 77 -1.89 14.03 -1.42
CA THR A 77 -1.77 14.75 -0.15
C THR A 77 -0.30 15.11 0.05
N LYS A 78 0.12 16.23 -0.57
CA LYS A 78 1.42 16.87 -0.34
C LYS A 78 1.56 17.45 1.07
N ASN A 79 0.43 17.60 1.77
CA ASN A 79 0.30 18.48 2.92
C ASN A 79 0.40 17.70 4.22
N THR A 80 1.52 17.04 4.44
CA THR A 80 1.68 16.18 5.59
C THR A 80 3.08 16.36 6.16
N ASP A 81 3.17 17.28 7.13
CA ASP A 81 4.20 17.21 8.17
C ASP A 81 4.23 15.82 8.86
N ASP A 82 3.17 15.02 8.67
CA ASP A 82 2.95 13.67 9.20
C ASP A 82 2.89 12.53 8.16
N LEU A 83 3.39 12.68 6.92
CA LEU A 83 3.28 11.61 5.90
C LEU A 83 3.93 10.32 6.42
N LYS A 84 5.06 10.49 7.08
CA LYS A 84 5.79 9.42 7.73
C LYS A 84 4.93 8.74 8.79
N SER A 85 4.27 9.49 9.66
CA SER A 85 3.39 8.98 10.71
C SER A 85 2.22 8.18 10.11
N ASP A 86 1.63 8.67 9.03
CA ASP A 86 0.54 7.99 8.32
C ASP A 86 1.02 6.71 7.60
N MET A 87 2.20 6.74 6.99
CA MET A 87 2.84 5.57 6.39
C MET A 87 3.18 4.50 7.43
N GLU A 88 3.75 4.90 8.58
CA GLU A 88 4.05 3.99 9.69
C GLU A 88 2.77 3.36 10.24
N ARG A 89 1.70 4.16 10.34
CA ARG A 89 0.38 3.69 10.75
C ARG A 89 -0.22 2.71 9.75
N GLU A 90 -0.16 2.99 8.45
CA GLU A 90 -0.61 2.06 7.41
C GLU A 90 0.20 0.76 7.43
N TYR A 91 1.53 0.85 7.52
CA TYR A 91 2.41 -0.31 7.57
C TYR A 91 2.04 -1.25 8.74
N ALA A 92 1.84 -0.66 9.92
CA ALA A 92 1.45 -1.38 11.12
C ALA A 92 0.03 -1.97 11.03
N ASP A 93 -0.96 -1.20 10.56
CA ASP A 93 -2.35 -1.66 10.46
C ASP A 93 -2.53 -2.73 9.36
N ALA A 94 -1.81 -2.56 8.26
CA ALA A 94 -1.71 -3.56 7.21
C ALA A 94 -0.93 -4.79 7.66
N LYS A 95 -0.22 -4.75 8.80
CA LYS A 95 0.66 -5.82 9.28
C LYS A 95 1.64 -6.26 8.18
N LEU A 96 2.20 -5.30 7.46
CA LEU A 96 3.21 -5.58 6.44
C LEU A 96 4.46 -6.13 7.13
N GLY A 97 4.98 -7.26 6.64
CA GLY A 97 6.05 -8.01 7.31
C GLY A 97 5.54 -9.11 8.27
N ASN A 98 6.41 -10.05 8.59
CA ASN A 98 6.17 -11.10 9.58
C ASN A 98 7.02 -10.83 10.83
N VAL A 99 6.55 -11.29 12.00
CA VAL A 99 7.23 -11.19 13.30
C VAL A 99 8.64 -11.81 13.27
N THR A 100 8.84 -12.82 12.41
CA THR A 100 10.10 -13.53 12.20
C THR A 100 10.90 -13.05 10.98
N CYS A 101 10.26 -12.29 10.07
CA CYS A 101 10.84 -11.86 8.80
C CYS A 101 10.16 -10.58 8.30
N ASP A 102 10.79 -9.44 8.53
CA ASP A 102 10.26 -8.12 8.18
C ASP A 102 10.61 -7.73 6.73
N HIS A 103 10.02 -8.45 5.76
CA HIS A 103 10.16 -8.12 4.33
C HIS A 103 8.99 -7.28 3.80
N GLY A 104 8.24 -6.63 4.70
CA GLY A 104 7.16 -5.74 4.30
C GLY A 104 7.69 -4.52 3.55
N LEU A 105 6.95 -4.10 2.54
CA LEU A 105 7.26 -2.97 1.69
C LEU A 105 5.98 -2.15 1.49
N LEU A 106 6.05 -0.89 1.90
CA LEU A 106 5.04 0.11 1.59
C LEU A 106 5.67 1.15 0.66
N LEU A 107 5.13 1.28 -0.54
CA LEU A 107 5.48 2.32 -1.50
C LEU A 107 4.35 3.36 -1.49
N VAL A 108 4.71 4.63 -1.38
CA VAL A 108 3.75 5.73 -1.52
C VAL A 108 4.13 6.55 -2.73
N TYR A 109 3.21 6.68 -3.68
CA TYR A 109 3.36 7.52 -4.85
C TYR A 109 2.56 8.82 -4.66
N LEU A 110 3.30 9.91 -4.46
CA LEU A 110 2.74 11.25 -4.41
C LEU A 110 2.57 11.80 -5.82
N LYS A 111 1.34 11.76 -6.35
CA LYS A 111 1.05 12.40 -7.63
C LYS A 111 0.82 13.88 -7.40
N ASP A 112 1.78 14.69 -7.83
CA ASP A 112 1.60 16.14 -7.91
C ASP A 112 0.49 16.47 -8.91
N THR A 113 -0.65 16.95 -8.41
CA THR A 113 -1.63 17.63 -9.25
C THR A 113 -1.19 19.09 -9.33
N GLN A 114 -0.29 19.42 -10.26
CA GLN A 114 -0.04 20.81 -10.62
C GLN A 114 -1.34 21.40 -11.17
N LYS A 115 -2.17 21.96 -10.28
CA LYS A 115 -3.29 22.81 -10.69
C LYS A 115 -2.68 24.13 -11.15
N VAL A 116 -2.57 24.30 -12.46
CA VAL A 116 -2.43 25.63 -13.05
C VAL A 116 -3.79 26.32 -12.89
N SER A 117 -3.90 27.19 -11.91
CA SER A 117 -5.03 28.12 -11.80
C SER A 117 -4.76 29.27 -12.78
N PHE A 118 -5.65 29.47 -13.75
CA PHE A 118 -5.65 30.66 -14.62
C PHE A 118 -6.48 31.78 -13.98
#